data_AF-A0A972HY01-F1
#
_entry.id   AF-A0A972HY01-F1
#
_cell.length_a   1.000
_cell.length_b   1.000
_cell.length_c   1.000
_cell.angle_alpha   90.00
_cell.angle_beta   90.00
_cell.angle_gamma   90.00
#
_symmetry.space_group_name_H-M   'P 1'
#
loop_
_entity.id
_entity.type
_entity.pdbx_description
1 polymer ?
#
loop_
_entity_poly.entity_id
_entity_poly.type
_entity_poly.pdbx_seq_one_letter_code
_entity_poly.pdbx_strand_id
1 'polypeptide(L)'
;MLVAERSPTVNSGFNTGAENRKKPRKCWKRAFLIKTAASLIGLVFLNSLIQALVIQKNYEITRERSAIQALERELTKIRVEIAGLTSYDRIQHLAQTELGMKLASPGDYHRIVAAPVFDRNLPRTYNESLWSKFTAWLEGEGKTLANSP
;
A
#
# COMPACT_ATOMS: atom_id res chain seq x y z
N MET A 1 72.25 46.63 82.01
CA MET A 1 72.01 47.14 80.65
C MET A 1 71.61 45.94 79.81
N LEU A 2 70.31 45.78 79.58
CA LEU A 2 69.70 44.62 78.94
C LEU A 2 69.72 44.83 77.42
N VAL A 3 70.48 44.02 76.70
CA VAL A 3 70.45 43.98 75.24
C VAL A 3 69.71 42.71 74.85
N ALA A 4 68.44 42.89 74.49
CA ALA A 4 67.59 41.87 73.91
C ALA A 4 67.84 41.83 72.40
N GLU A 5 68.64 40.87 71.94
CA GLU A 5 68.72 40.52 70.53
C GLU A 5 67.53 39.62 70.17
N ARG A 6 66.57 40.20 69.44
CA ARG A 6 65.49 39.47 68.77
C ARG A 6 66.08 38.68 67.61
N SER A 7 66.08 37.35 67.74
CA SER A 7 66.33 36.44 66.62
C SER A 7 65.10 36.39 65.71
N PRO A 8 65.26 36.46 64.37
CA PRO A 8 64.14 36.40 63.43
C PRO A 8 63.57 34.97 63.33
N THR A 9 62.25 34.88 63.42
CA THR A 9 61.45 33.67 63.23
C THR A 9 61.55 33.18 61.78
N VAL A 10 62.46 32.24 61.53
CA VAL A 10 62.46 31.41 60.31
C VAL A 10 61.46 30.28 60.55
N ASN A 11 60.21 30.50 60.15
CA ASN A 11 59.21 29.44 60.02
C ASN A 11 59.53 28.61 58.76
N SER A 12 60.52 27.73 58.86
CA SER A 12 60.74 26.62 57.91
C SER A 12 59.92 25.41 58.35
N GLY A 13 58.60 25.59 58.31
CA GLY A 13 57.62 24.57 58.66
C GLY A 13 56.99 23.93 57.44
N PHE A 14 57.50 22.76 57.06
CA PHE A 14 56.74 21.63 56.54
C PHE A 14 55.90 21.81 55.26
N ASN A 15 56.48 21.30 54.17
CA ASN A 15 55.83 20.46 53.15
C ASN A 15 54.38 20.09 53.48
N THR A 16 53.42 20.78 52.86
CA THR A 16 52.03 20.31 52.85
C THR A 16 51.48 20.38 51.43
N GLY A 17 51.42 19.20 50.81
CA GLY A 17 50.48 18.95 49.73
C GLY A 17 50.87 19.49 48.36
N ALA A 18 51.87 18.88 47.73
CA ALA A 18 51.70 18.56 46.32
C ALA A 18 50.40 17.74 46.20
N GLU A 19 49.27 18.42 45.99
CA GLU A 19 47.97 17.78 45.75
C GLU A 19 48.05 17.15 44.37
N ASN A 20 48.69 15.98 44.36
CA ASN A 20 48.82 15.06 43.26
C ASN A 20 47.40 14.53 42.99
N ARG A 21 46.54 15.33 42.34
CA ARG A 21 45.20 14.92 41.90
C ARG A 21 45.34 13.94 40.73
N LYS A 22 45.90 12.76 41.02
CA LYS A 22 45.83 11.59 40.16
C LYS A 22 44.38 11.08 40.11
N LYS A 23 43.52 11.71 39.31
CA LYS A 23 42.30 11.04 38.81
C LYS A 23 41.93 11.44 37.36
N PRO A 24 42.81 11.30 36.33
CA PRO A 24 42.37 11.55 34.95
C PRO A 24 41.75 10.32 34.26
N ARG A 25 41.80 9.11 34.84
CA ARG A 25 41.39 7.90 34.11
C ARG A 25 39.87 7.63 34.08
N LYS A 26 39.11 8.12 35.07
CA LYS A 26 37.65 7.86 35.14
C LYS A 26 36.83 8.85 34.31
N CYS A 27 37.28 10.11 34.18
CA CYS A 27 36.64 11.11 33.33
C CYS A 27 36.78 10.80 31.83
N TRP A 28 37.91 10.23 31.41
CA TRP A 28 38.10 9.84 30.00
C TRP A 28 37.14 8.75 29.55
N LYS A 29 36.89 7.74 30.40
CA LYS A 29 35.91 6.69 30.10
C LYS A 29 34.48 7.25 30.01
N ARG A 30 34.12 8.21 30.88
CA ARG A 30 32.81 8.90 30.82
C ARG A 30 32.67 9.78 29.58
N ALA A 31 33.71 10.54 29.24
CA ALA A 31 33.72 11.35 28.03
C ALA A 31 33.61 10.49 26.76
N PHE A 32 34.26 9.34 26.73
CA PHE A 32 34.14 8.38 25.63
C PHE A 32 32.72 7.81 25.52
N LEU A 33 32.13 7.39 26.65
CA LEU A 33 30.73 6.90 26.68
C LEU A 33 29.72 7.96 26.23
N ILE A 34 29.90 9.22 26.63
CA ILE A 34 29.04 10.33 26.22
C ILE A 34 29.17 10.57 24.71
N LYS A 35 30.40 10.54 24.16
CA LYS A 35 30.63 10.68 22.72
C LYS A 35 29.98 9.54 21.92
N THR A 36 30.11 8.30 22.37
CA THR A 36 29.49 7.15 21.70
C THR A 36 27.96 7.20 21.80
N ALA A 37 27.40 7.60 22.94
CA ALA A 37 25.96 7.75 23.10
C ALA A 37 25.40 8.87 22.22
N ALA A 38 26.08 10.03 22.15
CA ALA A 38 25.70 11.12 21.28
C ALA A 38 25.77 10.71 19.79
N SER A 39 26.80 9.94 19.41
CA SER A 39 26.93 9.41 18.04
C SER A 39 25.78 8.46 17.70
N LEU A 40 25.40 7.55 18.61
CA LEU A 40 24.26 6.65 18.42
C LEU A 40 22.95 7.40 18.27
N ILE A 41 22.69 8.38 19.13
CA ILE A 41 21.48 9.23 19.05
C ILE A 41 21.45 9.99 17.72
N GLY A 42 22.58 10.56 17.30
CA GLY A 42 22.70 11.23 16.00
C GLY A 42 22.39 10.30 14.83
N LEU A 43 22.85 9.04 14.89
CA LEU A 43 22.64 8.05 13.84
C LEU A 43 21.17 7.64 13.74
N VAL A 44 20.48 7.45 14.87
CA VAL A 44 19.03 7.20 14.93
C VAL A 44 18.24 8.39 14.38
N PHE A 45 18.63 9.61 14.75
CA PHE A 45 17.96 10.82 14.26
C PHE A 45 18.14 10.98 12.74
N LEU A 46 19.34 10.75 12.22
CA LEU A 46 19.61 10.78 10.78
C LEU A 46 18.79 9.73 10.03
N ASN A 47 18.71 8.51 10.58
CA ASN A 47 17.90 7.44 10.01
C ASN A 47 16.40 7.82 9.97
N SER A 48 15.90 8.45 11.03
CA SER A 48 14.52 8.94 11.08
C SER A 48 14.25 10.03 10.03
N LEU A 49 15.21 10.94 9.79
CA LEU A 49 15.08 11.97 8.76
C LEU A 49 15.05 11.34 7.35
N ILE A 50 15.88 10.34 7.10
CA ILE A 50 15.88 9.60 5.82
C ILE A 50 14.51 8.94 5.60
N GLN A 51 13.97 8.28 6.62
CA GLN A 51 12.64 7.65 6.52
C GLN A 51 11.53 8.67 6.24
N ALA A 52 11.56 9.83 6.90
CA ALA A 52 10.60 10.90 6.65
C ALA A 52 10.67 11.41 5.19
N LEU A 53 11.88 11.61 4.66
CA LEU A 53 12.09 12.00 3.26
C LEU A 53 11.61 10.92 2.28
N VAL A 54 11.87 9.65 2.57
CA VAL A 54 11.39 8.52 1.76
C VAL A 54 9.87 8.45 1.74
N ILE A 55 9.21 8.66 2.88
CA ILE A 55 7.74 8.69 2.96
C ILE A 55 7.16 9.82 2.10
N GLN A 56 7.74 11.02 2.19
CA GLN A 56 7.31 12.16 1.38
C GLN A 56 7.43 11.87 -0.12
N LYS A 57 8.55 11.29 -0.55
CA LYS A 57 8.78 10.94 -1.96
C LYS A 57 7.90 9.79 -2.42
N ASN A 58 7.64 8.80 -1.57
CA ASN A 58 6.68 7.74 -1.88
C ASN A 58 5.27 8.28 -2.09
N TYR A 59 4.87 9.32 -1.34
CA TYR A 59 3.57 9.94 -1.53
C TYR A 59 3.45 10.63 -2.90
N GLU A 60 4.49 11.37 -3.31
CA GLU A 60 4.57 11.97 -4.65
C GLU A 60 4.47 10.90 -5.74
N ILE A 61 5.27 9.83 -5.64
CA ILE A 61 5.25 8.71 -6.60
C ILE A 61 3.87 8.04 -6.65
N THR A 62 3.24 7.83 -5.50
CA THR A 62 1.92 7.19 -5.42
C THR A 62 0.85 8.07 -6.08
N ARG A 63 0.92 9.39 -5.86
CA ARG A 63 0.03 10.36 -6.50
C ARG A 63 0.19 10.34 -8.01
N GLU A 64 1.42 10.38 -8.51
CA GLU A 64 1.68 10.32 -9.96
C GLU A 64 1.21 9.00 -10.57
N ARG A 65 1.47 7.87 -9.91
CA ARG A 65 0.97 6.56 -10.36
C ARG A 65 -0.55 6.51 -10.44
N SER A 66 -1.25 7.12 -9.47
CA SER A 66 -2.71 7.18 -9.50
C SER A 66 -3.24 8.02 -10.68
N ALA A 67 -2.54 9.11 -11.04
CA ALA A 67 -2.87 9.92 -12.20
C ALA A 67 -2.65 9.16 -13.51
N ILE A 68 -1.52 8.45 -13.64
CA ILE A 68 -1.23 7.59 -14.80
C ILE A 68 -2.33 6.54 -14.96
N GLN A 69 -2.70 5.86 -13.87
CA GLN A 69 -3.74 4.83 -13.91
C GLN A 69 -5.12 5.39 -14.29
N ALA A 70 -5.42 6.62 -13.89
CA ALA A 70 -6.65 7.29 -14.31
C ALA A 70 -6.65 7.56 -15.82
N LEU A 71 -5.55 8.10 -16.36
CA LEU A 71 -5.39 8.33 -17.80
C LEU A 71 -5.45 7.03 -18.61
N GLU A 72 -4.84 5.94 -18.13
CA GLU A 72 -4.90 4.64 -18.80
C GLU A 72 -6.34 4.10 -18.92
N ARG A 73 -7.16 4.30 -17.88
CA ARG A 73 -8.58 3.93 -17.92
C ARG A 73 -9.34 4.77 -18.94
N GLU A 74 -9.06 6.06 -19.02
CA GLU A 74 -9.66 6.94 -20.03
C GLU A 74 -9.27 6.52 -21.46
N LEU A 75 -7.98 6.25 -21.70
CA LEU A 75 -7.52 5.74 -22.99
C LEU A 75 -8.18 4.41 -23.35
N THR A 76 -8.32 3.51 -22.38
CA THR A 76 -8.98 2.22 -22.60
C THR A 76 -10.45 2.41 -22.96
N LYS A 77 -11.16 3.30 -22.25
CA LYS A 77 -12.55 3.65 -22.55
C LYS A 77 -12.70 4.19 -23.97
N ILE A 78 -11.86 5.15 -24.34
CA ILE A 78 -11.88 5.75 -25.69
C ILE A 78 -11.58 4.68 -26.76
N ARG A 79 -10.63 3.79 -26.51
CA ARG A 79 -10.34 2.67 -27.45
C ARG A 79 -11.55 1.75 -27.64
N VAL A 80 -12.27 1.44 -26.56
CA VAL A 80 -13.50 0.64 -26.64
C VAL A 80 -14.58 1.38 -27.41
N GLU A 81 -14.75 2.68 -27.20
CA GLU A 81 -15.70 3.50 -27.97
C GLU A 81 -15.36 3.52 -29.47
N ILE A 82 -14.08 3.73 -29.81
CA ILE A 82 -13.60 3.66 -31.20
C ILE A 82 -13.83 2.26 -31.79
N ALA A 83 -13.53 1.20 -31.04
CA ALA A 83 -13.78 -0.18 -31.46
C ALA A 83 -15.27 -0.42 -31.72
N GLY A 84 -16.15 0.12 -30.87
CA GLY A 84 -17.60 0.07 -31.05
C GLY A 84 -18.04 0.77 -32.34
N LEU A 85 -17.59 2.00 -32.56
CA LEU A 85 -17.92 2.77 -33.78
C LEU A 85 -17.39 2.10 -35.05
N THR A 86 -16.13 1.66 -35.04
CA THR A 86 -15.52 0.96 -36.18
C THR A 86 -16.15 -0.41 -36.42
N SER A 87 -16.64 -1.10 -35.38
CA SER A 87 -17.39 -2.35 -35.56
C SER A 87 -18.72 -2.13 -36.28
N TYR A 88 -19.42 -1.02 -36.01
CA TYR A 88 -20.66 -0.68 -36.70
C TYR A 88 -20.42 -0.49 -38.19
N ASP A 89 -19.42 0.32 -38.55
CA ASP A 89 -19.04 0.54 -39.96
C ASP A 89 -18.62 -0.77 -40.64
N ARG A 90 -17.88 -1.62 -39.93
CA ARG A 90 -17.43 -2.91 -40.46
C ARG A 90 -18.61 -3.88 -40.66
N ILE A 91 -19.56 -3.93 -39.73
CA ILE A 91 -20.77 -4.76 -39.86
C ILE A 91 -21.62 -4.26 -41.04
N GLN A 92 -21.79 -2.95 -41.17
CA GLN A 92 -22.52 -2.36 -42.28
C GLN A 92 -21.86 -2.67 -43.62
N HIS A 93 -20.52 -2.58 -43.69
CA HIS A 93 -19.77 -2.93 -44.88
C HIS A 93 -19.92 -4.42 -45.21
N LEU A 94 -19.71 -5.33 -44.26
CA LEU A 94 -19.88 -6.78 -44.47
C LEU A 94 -21.32 -7.15 -44.89
N ALA A 95 -22.32 -6.53 -44.26
CA ALA A 95 -23.72 -6.75 -44.61
C ALA A 95 -24.03 -6.31 -46.06
N GLN A 96 -23.46 -5.19 -46.50
CA GLN A 96 -23.64 -4.70 -47.87
C GLN A 96 -22.84 -5.51 -48.89
N THR A 97 -21.58 -5.84 -48.61
CA THR A 97 -20.68 -6.45 -49.61
C THR A 97 -20.78 -7.96 -49.69
N GLU A 98 -20.91 -8.67 -48.56
CA GLU A 98 -20.93 -10.14 -48.55
C GLU A 98 -22.35 -10.70 -48.51
N LEU A 99 -23.25 -10.05 -47.76
CA LEU A 99 -24.63 -10.52 -47.58
C LEU A 99 -25.63 -9.85 -48.54
N GLY A 100 -25.19 -8.86 -49.33
CA GLY A 100 -26.04 -8.12 -50.27
C GLY A 100 -27.20 -7.38 -49.60
N MET A 101 -27.11 -7.12 -48.30
CA MET A 101 -28.17 -6.46 -47.52
C MET A 101 -28.19 -4.97 -47.84
N LYS A 102 -29.34 -4.47 -48.28
CA LYS A 102 -29.59 -3.03 -48.41
C LYS A 102 -30.08 -2.46 -47.08
N LEU A 103 -29.81 -1.18 -46.82
CA LEU A 103 -30.48 -0.47 -45.72
C LEU A 103 -32.00 -0.50 -45.93
N ALA A 104 -32.76 -0.80 -44.88
CA ALA A 104 -34.22 -0.84 -44.95
C ALA A 104 -34.77 0.55 -45.31
N SER A 105 -35.56 0.60 -46.38
CA SER A 105 -36.27 1.82 -46.78
C SER A 105 -37.50 2.01 -45.88
N PRO A 106 -38.02 3.23 -45.66
CA PRO A 106 -39.25 3.47 -44.90
C PRO A 106 -40.46 2.60 -45.34
N GLY A 107 -40.46 2.11 -46.58
CA GLY A 107 -41.48 1.18 -47.09
C GLY A 107 -41.27 -0.30 -46.76
N ASP A 108 -40.09 -0.71 -46.29
CA ASP A 108 -39.76 -2.09 -45.95
C ASP A 108 -40.16 -2.44 -44.49
N TYR A 109 -40.62 -1.47 -43.71
CA TYR A 109 -41.11 -1.68 -42.36
C TYR A 109 -42.53 -2.26 -42.39
N HIS A 110 -42.65 -3.55 -42.08
CA HIS A 110 -43.95 -4.18 -41.87
C HIS A 110 -44.17 -4.41 -40.37
N ARG A 111 -45.26 -3.81 -39.85
CA ARG A 111 -45.68 -4.02 -38.46
C ARG A 111 -46.20 -5.45 -38.33
N ILE A 112 -45.36 -6.33 -37.82
CA ILE A 112 -45.80 -7.66 -37.41
C ILE A 112 -46.67 -7.45 -36.17
N VAL A 113 -47.97 -7.76 -36.31
CA VAL A 113 -48.89 -7.82 -35.17
C VAL A 113 -48.32 -8.89 -34.24
N ALA A 114 -47.93 -8.47 -33.03
CA ALA A 114 -47.34 -9.38 -32.05
C ALA A 114 -48.24 -10.61 -31.89
N ALA A 115 -47.64 -11.79 -32.07
CA ALA A 115 -48.29 -13.06 -31.75
C ALA A 115 -48.86 -12.98 -30.33
N PRO A 116 -50.03 -13.61 -30.07
CA PRO A 116 -50.70 -13.53 -28.78
C PRO A 116 -49.72 -13.84 -27.65
N VAL A 117 -49.78 -13.00 -26.62
CA VAL A 117 -48.95 -13.08 -25.41
C VAL A 117 -49.06 -14.48 -24.84
N PHE A 118 -48.04 -15.31 -25.03
CA PHE A 118 -47.90 -16.56 -24.28
C PHE A 118 -47.71 -16.17 -22.82
N ASP A 119 -48.69 -16.56 -22.01
CA ASP A 119 -48.70 -16.33 -20.58
C ASP A 119 -47.43 -16.93 -19.96
N ARG A 120 -46.56 -16.04 -19.43
CA ARG A 120 -45.28 -16.39 -18.81
C ARG A 120 -45.44 -16.91 -17.38
N ASN A 121 -46.63 -17.32 -16.98
CA ASN A 121 -46.93 -17.87 -15.66
C ASN A 121 -46.53 -19.34 -15.46
N LEU A 122 -45.72 -19.91 -16.35
CA LEU A 122 -45.02 -21.16 -16.05
C LEU A 122 -43.91 -20.85 -15.03
N PRO A 123 -43.91 -21.47 -13.84
CA PRO A 123 -42.84 -21.27 -12.88
C PRO A 123 -41.53 -21.67 -13.55
N ARG A 124 -40.64 -20.69 -13.74
CA ARG A 124 -39.22 -20.95 -13.96
C ARG A 124 -38.79 -21.88 -12.84
N THR A 125 -38.61 -23.16 -13.14
CA THR A 125 -37.80 -24.06 -12.32
C THR A 125 -36.40 -23.47 -12.32
N TYR A 126 -36.17 -22.64 -11.31
CA TYR A 126 -34.91 -22.01 -10.99
C TYR A 126 -33.94 -23.15 -10.72
N ASN A 127 -33.08 -23.39 -11.71
CA ASN A 127 -31.87 -24.19 -11.68
C ASN A 127 -31.48 -24.61 -10.27
N GLU A 128 -31.99 -25.76 -9.86
CA GLU A 128 -31.44 -26.44 -8.71
C GLU A 128 -29.98 -26.75 -9.05
N SER A 129 -29.06 -26.06 -8.38
CA SER A 129 -28.62 -26.84 -7.24
C SER A 129 -27.11 -27.03 -7.09
N LEU A 130 -26.24 -26.37 -7.88
CA LEU A 130 -24.79 -26.55 -7.71
C LEU A 130 -24.34 -26.17 -6.28
N TRP A 131 -24.97 -25.14 -5.71
CA TRP A 131 -24.76 -24.77 -4.32
C TRP A 131 -25.36 -25.76 -3.33
N SER A 132 -26.49 -26.41 -3.63
CA SER A 132 -27.09 -27.45 -2.78
C SER A 132 -26.25 -28.72 -2.77
N LYS A 133 -25.61 -29.06 -3.91
CA LYS A 133 -24.67 -30.17 -3.98
C LYS A 133 -23.43 -29.88 -3.15
N PHE A 134 -22.98 -28.62 -3.17
CA PHE A 134 -21.85 -28.19 -2.35
C PHE A 134 -22.19 -28.16 -0.86
N THR A 135 -23.37 -27.65 -0.47
CA THR A 135 -23.80 -27.67 0.94
C THR A 135 -24.09 -29.10 1.41
N ALA A 136 -24.68 -29.95 0.58
CA ALA A 136 -24.87 -31.37 0.91
C ALA A 136 -23.56 -32.14 1.05
N TRP A 137 -22.51 -31.74 0.33
CA TRP A 137 -21.16 -32.30 0.47
C TRP A 137 -20.48 -31.82 1.77
N LEU A 138 -20.58 -30.52 2.08
CA LEU A 138 -20.03 -29.93 3.31
C LEU A 138 -20.75 -30.39 4.58
N GLU A 139 -22.05 -30.69 4.48
CA GLU A 139 -22.88 -31.18 5.58
C GLU A 139 -22.87 -32.72 5.66
N GLY A 140 -22.12 -33.39 4.78
CA GLY A 140 -22.24 -34.82 4.46
C GLY A 140 -21.15 -35.76 4.98
N GLU A 141 -20.41 -35.42 6.03
CA GLU A 141 -19.66 -36.42 6.84
C GLU A 141 -20.40 -36.67 8.15
N GLY A 142 -21.38 -37.60 8.15
CA GLY A 142 -22.02 -37.99 9.42
C GLY A 142 -23.24 -38.89 9.38
N LYS A 143 -23.84 -39.20 8.23
CA LYS A 143 -24.98 -40.14 8.15
C LYS A 143 -24.77 -41.21 7.08
N THR A 144 -23.92 -42.15 7.45
CA THR A 144 -24.10 -43.61 7.30
C THR A 144 -25.18 -44.07 6.33
N LEU A 145 -24.71 -44.77 5.29
CA LEU A 145 -25.39 -45.83 4.53
C LEU A 145 -26.10 -46.83 5.46
N ALA A 146 -27.32 -46.50 5.89
CA ALA A 146 -28.20 -47.40 6.61
C ALA A 146 -29.64 -47.23 6.11
N ASN A 147 -29.87 -47.48 4.82
CA ASN A 147 -31.03 -48.23 4.34
C ASN A 147 -31.00 -48.35 2.81
N SER A 148 -30.65 -49.54 2.35
CA SER A 148 -31.17 -50.12 1.10
C SER A 148 -31.38 -51.61 1.38
N PRO A 149 -32.38 -52.22 0.72
CA PRO A 149 -33.43 -53.07 1.28
C PRO A 149 -33.00 -54.37 1.98
#